data_AF-A0A558CPP3-F1
#
_entry.id   AF-A0A558CPP3-F1
#
_cell.length_a   1.000
_cell.length_b   1.000
_cell.length_c   1.000
_cell.angle_alpha   90.00
_cell.angle_beta   90.00
_cell.angle_gamma   90.00
#
_symmetry.space_group_name_H-M   'P 1'
#
loop_
_entity.id
_entity.type
_entity.pdbx_description
1 polymer ?
#
loop_
_entity_poly.entity_id
_entity_poly.type
_entity_poly.pdbx_seq_one_letter_code
_entity_poly.pdbx_strand_id
1 'polypeptide(L)'
;MGEVDEISTAPTCRYCQRLRGDSPSPDFCSEDCQAAWLADRAEVRQPEDHGRSARADLPEIAPAESLTWLGPPPGAFVKPGHEVLDAVVSFVSRFSAFPNEHCAPTLALWCAHTHIADRLYVTPRLILDSAEPGSGKTRVLEVAQFLVSKPEMTISITPAAIFRMLINGPMTLLFDEIDAVFNPKTGGNNEDLRALLNAGYKRTATVTRCVGDAKSMNVTRFPVYAPVALAGIAGGMPDTITTRAITMHMRKRRYDEVVEEFIEEDVEREAEPIRADLETWTTRVADDVARARPERPDGVRDRAAEIWRPLLAIADAAGDHWPETARKACSHFVLEAGPQTVSTGVRLLADIRQIFTAQATDRMVTAELIRELHALEDSPWTDLQGKPLDSRRLAKELDRYLVRPKDLKVNGKTLKGYRIDGDNGLADAWSRYLPPLDPAATSATSATPQVDGTAEAHSPPGPSATSATQVADGRGANEPTATPLTSAVAQVAAVADETTQPPGEGR
;
A
#
# COMPACT_ATOMS: atom_id res chain seq x y z
N MET A 1 -76.01 1.60 3.82
CA MET A 1 -76.95 2.49 4.54
C MET A 1 -77.72 1.61 5.52
N GLY A 2 -77.57 1.73 6.84
CA GLY A 2 -76.37 2.17 7.59
C GLY A 2 -75.34 1.03 7.67
N GLU A 3 -74.08 1.19 8.08
CA GLU A 3 -73.50 2.11 9.08
C GLU A 3 -73.80 1.67 10.52
N VAL A 4 -72.74 1.55 11.32
CA VAL A 4 -72.71 0.93 12.66
C VAL A 4 -72.11 1.95 13.61
N ASP A 5 -72.81 2.29 14.69
CA ASP A 5 -72.38 3.32 15.64
C ASP A 5 -71.10 2.89 16.40
N GLU A 6 -69.98 3.56 16.12
CA GLU A 6 -68.81 3.53 17.00
C GLU A 6 -69.07 4.39 18.24
N ILE A 7 -69.20 3.75 19.40
CA ILE A 7 -69.35 4.44 20.69
C ILE A 7 -67.99 5.04 21.09
N SER A 8 -67.75 6.28 20.63
CA SER A 8 -66.56 7.05 20.98
C SER A 8 -66.50 7.34 22.50
N THR A 9 -65.65 6.63 23.21
CA THR A 9 -65.39 6.85 24.63
C THR A 9 -64.54 8.11 24.81
N ALA A 10 -65.20 9.24 25.06
CA ALA A 10 -64.54 10.53 25.27
C ALA A 10 -63.48 10.44 26.40
N PRO A 11 -62.22 10.87 26.17
CA PRO A 11 -61.11 10.47 27.02
C PRO A 11 -61.00 11.29 28.32
N THR A 12 -60.58 10.62 29.39
CA THR A 12 -60.48 11.18 30.74
C THR A 12 -59.06 11.62 31.13
N CYS A 13 -58.97 12.39 32.21
CA CYS A 13 -57.73 12.83 32.84
C CYS A 13 -57.17 11.74 33.77
N ARG A 14 -55.88 11.40 33.63
CA ARG A 14 -55.22 10.35 34.44
C ARG A 14 -55.16 10.64 35.94
N TYR A 15 -55.30 11.89 36.36
CA TYR A 15 -55.31 12.28 37.77
C TYR A 15 -56.74 12.31 38.33
N CYS A 16 -57.58 13.24 37.87
CA CYS A 16 -58.91 13.47 38.47
C CYS A 16 -60.06 12.64 37.86
N GLN A 17 -59.78 11.80 36.85
CA GLN A 17 -60.74 10.92 36.14
C GLN A 17 -61.93 11.61 35.47
N ARG A 18 -61.95 12.95 35.39
CA ARG A 18 -62.94 13.72 34.62
C ARG A 18 -62.60 13.75 33.13
N LEU A 19 -63.59 14.02 32.28
CA LEU A 19 -63.38 14.29 30.85
C LEU A 19 -62.39 15.44 30.65
N ARG A 20 -61.51 15.34 29.64
CA ARG A 20 -60.45 16.34 29.44
C ARG A 20 -60.89 17.67 28.81
N GLY A 21 -62.06 17.70 28.16
CA GLY A 21 -62.51 18.88 27.40
C GLY A 21 -61.49 19.27 26.32
N ASP A 22 -61.35 20.57 26.08
CA ASP A 22 -60.44 21.14 25.07
C ASP A 22 -58.96 21.21 25.52
N SER A 23 -58.56 20.41 26.51
CA SER A 23 -57.17 20.37 26.99
C SER A 23 -56.22 19.89 25.88
N PRO A 24 -55.13 20.62 25.59
CA PRO A 24 -54.11 20.18 24.63
C PRO A 24 -53.27 19.00 25.14
N SER A 25 -53.40 18.61 26.42
CA SER A 25 -52.68 17.48 26.99
C SER A 25 -53.38 16.16 26.64
N PRO A 26 -52.67 15.14 26.10
CA PRO A 26 -53.24 13.84 25.77
C PRO A 26 -53.56 12.99 27.01
N ASP A 27 -53.26 13.48 28.23
CA ASP A 27 -53.40 12.73 29.48
C ASP A 27 -54.06 13.52 30.64
N PHE A 28 -54.04 14.85 30.63
CA PHE A 28 -54.53 15.69 31.75
C PHE A 28 -55.55 16.75 31.31
N CYS A 29 -56.47 17.15 32.19
CA CYS A 29 -57.46 18.21 31.91
C CYS A 29 -57.00 19.63 32.29
N SER A 30 -55.93 19.77 33.08
CA SER A 30 -55.28 21.05 33.42
C SER A 30 -53.83 20.81 33.81
N GLU A 31 -53.01 21.86 33.81
CA GLU A 31 -51.63 21.81 34.31
C GLU A 31 -51.60 21.46 35.81
N ASP A 32 -52.56 21.90 36.62
CA ASP A 32 -52.65 21.54 38.05
C ASP A 32 -52.78 20.01 38.23
N CYS A 33 -53.58 19.36 37.38
CA CYS A 33 -53.76 17.91 37.42
C CYS A 33 -52.48 17.16 36.99
N GLN A 34 -51.66 17.76 36.13
CA GLN A 34 -50.36 17.20 35.74
C GLN A 34 -49.32 17.43 36.85
N ALA A 35 -49.28 18.62 37.44
CA ALA A 35 -48.38 18.96 38.54
C ALA A 35 -48.65 18.12 39.80
N ALA A 36 -49.91 17.94 40.19
CA ALA A 36 -50.30 17.11 41.33
C ALA A 36 -49.97 15.62 41.10
N TRP A 37 -50.20 15.09 39.89
CA TRP A 37 -49.82 13.71 39.53
C TRP A 37 -48.31 13.49 39.51
N LEU A 38 -47.52 14.52 39.20
CA LEU A 38 -46.06 14.49 39.32
C LEU A 38 -45.60 14.55 40.78
N ALA A 39 -46.26 15.35 41.63
CA ALA A 39 -45.96 15.44 43.06
C ALA A 39 -46.22 14.10 43.79
N ASP A 40 -47.40 13.50 43.61
CA ASP A 40 -47.76 12.15 44.11
C ASP A 40 -46.71 11.08 43.74
N ARG A 41 -46.04 11.25 42.59
CA ARG A 41 -45.01 10.32 42.09
C ARG A 41 -43.59 10.67 42.50
N ALA A 42 -43.34 11.92 42.90
CA ALA A 42 -42.07 12.35 43.47
C ALA A 42 -41.91 11.88 44.93
N GLU A 43 -42.98 11.93 45.73
CA GLU A 43 -42.94 11.49 47.15
C GLU A 43 -42.66 9.99 47.31
N VAL A 44 -42.92 9.17 46.27
CA VAL A 44 -42.69 7.71 46.28
C VAL A 44 -41.20 7.32 46.14
N ARG A 45 -40.27 8.26 45.90
CA ARG A 45 -38.82 7.98 45.84
C ARG A 45 -37.93 9.07 46.44
N GLN A 46 -37.78 9.06 47.76
CA GLN A 46 -36.52 9.48 48.40
C GLN A 46 -35.66 8.24 48.70
N PRO A 47 -34.40 8.17 48.26
CA PRO A 47 -33.49 7.09 48.61
C PRO A 47 -32.79 7.39 49.95
N GLU A 48 -33.21 6.74 51.02
CA GLU A 48 -32.40 6.66 52.25
C GLU A 48 -31.18 5.78 51.99
N ASP A 49 -29.97 6.36 52.00
CA ASP A 49 -28.72 5.62 51.79
C ASP A 49 -28.36 4.79 53.02
N HIS A 50 -28.99 3.63 53.11
CA HIS A 50 -28.64 2.57 54.05
C HIS A 50 -27.82 1.50 53.34
N GLY A 51 -26.55 1.84 53.10
CA GLY A 51 -25.52 1.06 52.42
C GLY A 51 -25.67 -0.45 52.56
N ARG A 52 -26.29 -1.06 51.55
CA ARG A 52 -26.43 -2.50 51.36
C ARG A 52 -25.96 -2.84 49.95
N SER A 53 -25.15 -3.89 49.86
CA SER A 53 -24.60 -4.39 48.60
C SER A 53 -25.71 -4.77 47.60
N ALA A 54 -25.36 -4.76 46.32
CA ALA A 54 -26.26 -5.13 45.24
C ALA A 54 -26.94 -6.49 45.50
N ARG A 55 -28.26 -6.57 45.29
CA ARG A 55 -29.02 -7.81 45.38
C ARG A 55 -28.59 -8.77 44.28
N ALA A 56 -27.95 -9.87 44.65
CA ALA A 56 -27.50 -10.91 43.72
C ALA A 56 -28.65 -11.77 43.14
N ASP A 57 -29.88 -11.57 43.61
CA ASP A 57 -31.02 -12.45 43.35
C ASP A 57 -31.97 -11.96 42.25
N LEU A 58 -31.61 -10.91 41.50
CA LEU A 58 -32.30 -10.50 40.28
C LEU A 58 -31.53 -11.04 39.07
N PRO A 59 -32.06 -12.04 38.33
CA PRO A 59 -31.41 -12.52 37.13
C PRO A 59 -31.49 -11.44 36.03
N GLU A 60 -30.37 -11.22 35.34
CA GLU A 60 -30.24 -10.23 34.25
C GLU A 60 -30.90 -10.74 32.95
N ILE A 61 -32.23 -10.89 33.00
CA ILE A 61 -33.04 -11.36 31.89
C ILE A 61 -33.44 -10.16 31.03
N ALA A 62 -32.92 -10.10 29.80
CA ALA A 62 -33.39 -9.15 28.80
C ALA A 62 -34.91 -9.29 28.59
N PRO A 63 -35.67 -8.19 28.44
CA PRO A 63 -37.13 -8.26 28.33
C PRO A 63 -37.56 -9.16 27.16
N ALA A 64 -38.56 -10.01 27.41
CA ALA A 64 -38.98 -11.06 26.48
C ALA A 64 -39.60 -10.55 25.17
N GLU A 65 -39.99 -9.27 25.13
CA GLU A 65 -40.44 -8.57 23.93
C GLU A 65 -39.56 -7.34 23.68
N SER A 66 -39.14 -7.15 22.43
CA SER A 66 -38.31 -6.01 22.02
C SER A 66 -39.14 -4.73 21.98
N LEU A 67 -38.63 -3.67 22.61
CA LEU A 67 -39.25 -2.34 22.62
C LEU A 67 -39.01 -1.61 21.29
N THR A 68 -39.64 -2.10 20.21
CA THR A 68 -39.45 -1.66 18.82
C THR A 68 -39.62 -0.15 18.58
N TRP A 69 -40.35 0.56 19.44
CA TRP A 69 -40.53 2.01 19.37
C TRP A 69 -39.27 2.82 19.74
N LEU A 70 -38.33 2.26 20.52
CA LEU A 70 -37.08 2.97 20.90
C LEU A 70 -36.08 3.11 19.73
N GLY A 71 -36.41 2.57 18.56
CA GLY A 71 -35.47 2.41 17.46
C GLY A 71 -34.45 1.30 17.73
N PRO A 72 -33.53 1.03 16.80
CA PRO A 72 -32.35 0.24 17.10
C PRO A 72 -31.45 1.06 18.06
N PRO A 73 -30.83 0.46 19.08
CA PRO A 73 -30.13 1.21 20.12
C PRO A 73 -28.97 2.05 19.56
N PRO A 74 -28.56 3.15 20.23
CA PRO A 74 -27.43 3.96 19.79
C PRO A 74 -26.18 3.11 19.55
N GLY A 75 -25.67 3.10 18.31
CA GLY A 75 -24.58 2.22 17.85
C GLY A 75 -25.02 1.00 17.01
N ALA A 76 -26.31 0.75 16.80
CA ALA A 76 -26.80 -0.43 16.06
C ALA A 76 -26.85 -0.30 14.53
N PHE A 77 -26.62 0.90 13.96
CA PHE A 77 -26.38 1.06 12.52
C PHE A 77 -24.92 0.81 12.19
N VAL A 78 -24.52 -0.46 12.10
CA VAL A 78 -23.21 -0.86 11.57
C VAL A 78 -23.21 -0.59 10.06
N LYS A 79 -22.35 0.32 9.60
CA LYS A 79 -22.19 0.63 8.17
C LYS A 79 -21.79 -0.61 7.35
N PRO A 80 -22.21 -0.72 6.08
CA PRO A 80 -21.69 -1.71 5.14
C PRO A 80 -20.17 -1.62 4.99
N GLY A 81 -19.51 -2.76 4.79
CA GLY A 81 -18.05 -2.81 4.76
C GLY A 81 -17.40 -2.02 3.63
N HIS A 82 -18.08 -1.90 2.47
CA HIS A 82 -17.64 -1.01 1.40
C HIS A 82 -17.66 0.46 1.85
N GLU A 83 -18.79 0.99 2.34
CA GLU A 83 -18.88 2.38 2.86
C GLU A 83 -17.78 2.71 3.90
N VAL A 84 -17.45 1.74 4.77
CA VAL A 84 -16.38 1.88 5.77
C VAL A 84 -15.01 2.00 5.12
N LEU A 85 -14.68 1.14 4.14
CA LEU A 85 -13.41 1.21 3.41
C LEU A 85 -13.35 2.43 2.47
N ASP A 86 -14.48 2.84 1.89
CA ASP A 86 -14.59 4.01 1.00
C ASP A 86 -14.38 5.33 1.76
N ALA A 87 -14.88 5.40 3.00
CA ALA A 87 -14.56 6.49 3.92
C ALA A 87 -13.05 6.53 4.23
N VAL A 88 -12.40 5.39 4.45
CA VAL A 88 -10.94 5.30 4.64
C VAL A 88 -10.18 5.75 3.38
N VAL A 89 -10.58 5.29 2.18
CA VAL A 89 -9.96 5.71 0.91
C VAL A 89 -10.09 7.22 0.72
N SER A 90 -11.30 7.75 0.91
CA SER A 90 -11.57 9.18 0.78
C SER A 90 -10.71 9.99 1.76
N PHE A 91 -10.60 9.54 3.01
CA PHE A 91 -9.81 10.20 4.03
C PHE A 91 -8.30 10.22 3.72
N VAL A 92 -7.69 9.08 3.37
CA VAL A 92 -6.24 9.05 3.05
C VAL A 92 -5.90 9.84 1.79
N SER A 93 -6.81 9.87 0.81
CA SER A 93 -6.62 10.60 -0.45
C SER A 93 -6.69 12.12 -0.31
N ARG A 94 -7.35 12.67 0.72
CA ARG A 94 -7.34 14.12 1.01
C ARG A 94 -5.92 14.65 1.26
N PHE A 95 -5.11 13.88 1.98
CA PHE A 95 -3.79 14.30 2.47
C PHE A 95 -2.61 13.75 1.65
N SER A 96 -2.83 12.76 0.79
CA SER A 96 -1.78 12.03 0.08
C SER A 96 -2.09 11.84 -1.42
N ALA A 97 -1.23 12.40 -2.28
CA ALA A 97 -1.26 12.15 -3.72
C ALA A 97 -0.64 10.77 -4.01
N PHE A 98 -1.45 9.81 -4.46
CA PHE A 98 -1.02 8.43 -4.68
C PHE A 98 -0.57 8.17 -6.13
N PRO A 99 0.49 7.36 -6.37
CA PRO A 99 1.01 7.10 -7.71
C PRO A 99 0.06 6.42 -8.72
N ASN A 100 -0.98 5.74 -8.24
CA ASN A 100 -2.00 5.07 -9.04
C ASN A 100 -3.28 4.80 -8.21
N GLU A 101 -4.35 4.40 -8.89
CA GLU A 101 -5.66 4.08 -8.29
C GLU A 101 -5.67 2.89 -7.31
N HIS A 102 -4.65 2.03 -7.33
CA HIS A 102 -4.59 0.83 -6.49
C HIS A 102 -3.99 1.09 -5.11
N CYS A 103 -3.18 2.15 -4.95
CA CYS A 103 -2.51 2.46 -3.69
C CYS A 103 -3.49 2.77 -2.55
N ALA A 104 -4.43 3.72 -2.71
CA ALA A 104 -5.34 4.11 -1.64
C ALA A 104 -6.29 2.98 -1.19
N PRO A 105 -6.91 2.19 -2.10
CA PRO A 105 -7.69 1.00 -1.70
C PRO A 105 -6.85 -0.07 -0.99
N THR A 106 -5.60 -0.27 -1.43
CA THR A 106 -4.69 -1.21 -0.77
C THR A 106 -4.29 -0.73 0.64
N LEU A 107 -4.10 0.58 0.82
CA LEU A 107 -3.88 1.17 2.14
C LEU A 107 -5.10 1.03 3.04
N ALA A 108 -6.32 1.23 2.52
CA ALA A 108 -7.55 1.05 3.28
C ALA A 108 -7.73 -0.41 3.76
N LEU A 109 -7.51 -1.39 2.88
CA LEU A 109 -7.49 -2.81 3.26
C LEU A 109 -6.37 -3.14 4.26
N TRP A 110 -5.21 -2.49 4.15
CA TRP A 110 -4.10 -2.66 5.09
C TRP A 110 -4.42 -2.06 6.47
N CYS A 111 -5.07 -0.89 6.54
CA CYS A 111 -5.58 -0.35 7.79
C CYS A 111 -6.61 -1.31 8.42
N ALA A 112 -7.56 -1.80 7.61
CA ALA A 112 -8.58 -2.76 8.04
C ALA A 112 -7.99 -4.06 8.62
N HIS A 113 -6.94 -4.64 8.01
CA HIS A 113 -6.38 -5.90 8.51
C HIS A 113 -5.71 -5.74 9.88
N THR A 114 -5.25 -4.53 10.25
CA THR A 114 -4.58 -4.31 11.54
C THR A 114 -5.48 -4.59 12.74
N HIS A 115 -6.78 -4.26 12.63
CA HIS A 115 -7.80 -4.44 13.67
C HIS A 115 -8.10 -5.92 13.98
N ILE A 116 -7.85 -6.82 13.03
CA ILE A 116 -8.11 -8.27 13.17
C ILE A 116 -6.83 -9.11 13.07
N ALA A 117 -5.66 -8.48 13.23
CA ALA A 117 -4.37 -9.12 13.00
C ALA A 117 -4.15 -10.37 13.87
N ASP A 118 -4.68 -10.39 15.11
CA ASP A 118 -4.64 -11.51 16.06
C ASP A 118 -5.30 -12.79 15.52
N ARG A 119 -6.39 -12.66 14.74
CA ARG A 119 -7.10 -13.79 14.12
C ARG A 119 -6.36 -14.33 12.91
N LEU A 120 -5.70 -13.45 12.15
CA LEU A 120 -4.98 -13.80 10.94
C LEU A 120 -3.75 -14.68 11.22
N TYR A 121 -3.38 -15.54 10.26
CA TYR A 121 -2.11 -16.29 10.32
C TYR A 121 -0.91 -15.46 9.81
N VAL A 122 -1.19 -14.51 8.91
CA VAL A 122 -0.21 -13.68 8.21
C VAL A 122 -0.69 -12.23 8.21
N THR A 123 0.26 -11.32 8.43
CA THR A 123 0.07 -9.88 8.25
C THR A 123 0.95 -9.40 7.09
N PRO A 124 0.41 -8.70 6.07
CA PRO A 124 1.22 -8.10 5.02
C PRO A 124 2.13 -7.01 5.60
N ARG A 125 3.39 -6.95 5.14
CA ARG A 125 4.23 -5.76 5.30
C ARG A 125 3.80 -4.71 4.28
N LEU A 126 3.76 -3.45 4.67
CA LEU A 126 3.67 -2.33 3.73
C LEU A 126 5.05 -1.69 3.61
N ILE A 127 5.50 -1.42 2.39
CA ILE A 127 6.66 -0.56 2.13
C ILE A 127 6.17 0.66 1.36
N LEU A 128 6.54 1.83 1.83
CA LEU A 128 6.47 3.09 1.10
C LEU A 128 7.90 3.43 0.71
N ASP A 129 8.22 3.46 -0.58
CA ASP A 129 9.53 3.93 -1.03
C ASP A 129 9.44 5.07 -2.03
N SER A 130 10.54 5.78 -2.24
CA SER A 130 10.64 6.82 -3.27
C SER A 130 12.10 7.01 -3.69
N ALA A 131 12.32 7.44 -4.93
CA ALA A 131 13.66 7.82 -5.39
C ALA A 131 14.17 9.10 -4.70
N GLU A 132 13.26 10.02 -4.38
CA GLU A 132 13.56 11.35 -3.84
C GLU A 132 12.88 11.59 -2.48
N PRO A 133 13.50 12.35 -1.55
CA PRO A 133 12.84 12.92 -0.37
C PRO A 133 11.61 13.79 -0.73
N GLY A 134 10.74 14.07 0.25
CA GLY A 134 9.55 14.90 0.04
C GLY A 134 8.44 14.26 -0.82
N SER A 135 8.53 12.96 -1.10
CA SER A 135 7.53 12.18 -1.86
C SER A 135 6.35 11.67 -1.02
N GLY A 136 5.93 12.41 0.02
CA GLY A 136 4.72 12.10 0.81
C GLY A 136 4.73 10.84 1.70
N LYS A 137 5.80 10.03 1.73
CA LYS A 137 5.86 8.76 2.49
C LYS A 137 5.49 8.92 3.98
N THR A 138 6.13 9.88 4.65
CA THR A 138 5.88 10.22 6.06
C THR A 138 4.41 10.58 6.28
N ARG A 139 3.84 11.43 5.42
CA ARG A 139 2.42 11.84 5.45
C ARG A 139 1.45 10.67 5.37
N VAL A 140 1.77 9.63 4.59
CA VAL A 140 0.96 8.41 4.53
C VAL A 140 1.00 7.65 5.87
N LEU A 141 2.14 7.63 6.59
CA LEU A 141 2.23 7.04 7.94
C LEU A 141 1.53 7.92 8.99
N GLU A 142 1.76 9.24 8.97
CA GLU A 142 1.13 10.24 9.85
C GLU A 142 -0.40 10.20 9.78
N VAL A 143 -0.99 9.89 8.62
CA VAL A 143 -2.44 9.71 8.46
C VAL A 143 -2.87 8.28 8.82
N ALA A 144 -2.10 7.26 8.45
CA ALA A 144 -2.43 5.87 8.75
C ALA A 144 -2.44 5.58 10.27
N GLN A 145 -1.61 6.25 11.08
CA GLN A 145 -1.57 6.01 12.53
C GLN A 145 -2.93 6.23 13.21
N PHE A 146 -3.74 7.19 12.72
CA PHE A 146 -5.08 7.46 13.26
C PHE A 146 -6.14 6.44 12.81
N LEU A 147 -5.83 5.57 11.83
CA LEU A 147 -6.77 4.60 11.25
C LEU A 147 -6.47 3.14 11.66
N VAL A 148 -5.22 2.83 12.04
CA VAL A 148 -4.79 1.47 12.41
C VAL A 148 -5.08 1.11 13.87
N SER A 149 -5.14 -0.19 14.15
CA SER A 149 -5.20 -0.68 15.53
C SER A 149 -3.84 -0.61 16.22
N LYS A 150 -3.81 -0.02 17.42
CA LYS A 150 -2.63 0.09 18.29
C LYS A 150 -1.38 0.59 17.55
N PRO A 151 -1.39 1.83 17.02
CA PRO A 151 -0.24 2.41 16.34
C PRO A 151 0.96 2.58 17.29
N GLU A 152 2.16 2.46 16.71
CA GLU A 152 3.43 2.90 17.29
C GLU A 152 4.27 3.47 16.14
N MET A 153 4.32 4.79 16.01
CA MET A 153 5.13 5.46 14.99
C MET A 153 6.53 5.73 15.54
N THR A 154 7.56 5.40 14.76
CA THR A 154 8.95 5.43 15.24
C THR A 154 9.96 5.69 14.12
N ILE A 155 10.96 6.53 14.40
CA ILE A 155 12.10 6.80 13.50
C ILE A 155 13.26 5.87 13.83
N SER A 156 13.52 5.61 15.12
CA SER A 156 14.47 4.59 15.54
C SER A 156 14.09 3.97 16.88
N ILE A 157 14.12 2.64 16.93
CA ILE A 157 13.79 1.85 18.12
C ILE A 157 14.66 0.59 18.17
N THR A 158 15.07 0.18 19.38
CA THR A 158 15.89 -1.02 19.53
C THR A 158 15.03 -2.30 19.37
N PRO A 159 15.56 -3.38 18.76
CA PRO A 159 14.86 -4.67 18.71
C PRO A 159 14.42 -5.17 20.09
N ALA A 160 15.21 -4.90 21.13
CA ALA A 160 14.91 -5.25 22.51
C ALA A 160 13.69 -4.51 23.11
N ALA A 161 13.36 -3.30 22.62
CA ALA A 161 12.13 -2.61 22.98
C ALA A 161 10.93 -3.24 22.26
N ILE A 162 11.02 -3.44 20.93
CA ILE A 162 9.97 -4.09 20.14
C ILE A 162 9.61 -5.48 20.72
N PHE A 163 10.61 -6.29 21.06
CA PHE A 163 10.41 -7.60 21.70
C PHE A 163 9.61 -7.54 23.01
N ARG A 164 9.68 -6.43 23.76
CA ARG A 164 8.93 -6.24 25.01
C ARG A 164 7.50 -5.77 24.77
N MET A 165 7.31 -4.87 23.79
CA MET A 165 5.99 -4.31 23.47
C MET A 165 5.05 -5.40 22.91
N LEU A 166 5.58 -6.27 22.04
CA LEU A 166 4.81 -7.37 21.42
C LEU A 166 4.48 -8.53 22.37
N ILE A 167 4.95 -8.54 23.63
CA ILE A 167 4.60 -9.59 24.61
C ILE A 167 3.09 -9.66 24.84
N ASN A 168 2.42 -8.50 24.89
CA ASN A 168 1.00 -8.37 25.23
C ASN A 168 0.07 -8.53 24.02
N GLY A 169 0.61 -8.89 22.85
CA GLY A 169 -0.13 -9.07 21.59
C GLY A 169 0.46 -8.25 20.43
N PRO A 170 -0.09 -8.39 19.22
CA PRO A 170 0.30 -7.58 18.08
C PRO A 170 -0.08 -6.11 18.28
N MET A 171 0.77 -5.22 17.76
CA MET A 171 0.53 -3.78 17.60
C MET A 171 1.03 -3.37 16.20
N THR A 172 0.60 -2.22 15.69
CA THR A 172 0.97 -1.75 14.35
C THR A 172 2.18 -0.83 14.41
N LEU A 173 3.35 -1.33 14.00
CA LEU A 173 4.56 -0.52 13.96
C LEU A 173 4.64 0.26 12.65
N LEU A 174 4.87 1.57 12.72
CA LEU A 174 5.02 2.46 11.58
C LEU A 174 6.43 3.05 11.63
N PHE A 175 7.36 2.50 10.84
CA PHE A 175 8.74 2.98 10.78
C PHE A 175 8.89 4.02 9.68
N ASP A 176 9.42 5.20 9.99
CA ASP A 176 9.94 6.13 8.98
C ASP A 176 11.48 6.16 8.97
N GLU A 177 12.07 6.73 7.92
CA GLU A 177 13.52 6.81 7.65
C GLU A 177 14.26 5.45 7.74
N ILE A 178 13.55 4.34 7.49
CA ILE A 178 14.07 2.97 7.70
C ILE A 178 15.29 2.62 6.83
N ASP A 179 15.48 3.34 5.72
CA ASP A 179 16.66 3.19 4.87
C ASP A 179 17.93 3.69 5.57
N ALA A 180 17.87 4.70 6.46
CA ALA A 180 19.00 5.10 7.28
C ALA A 180 19.47 3.96 8.20
N VAL A 181 18.53 3.11 8.65
CA VAL A 181 18.77 1.94 9.52
C VAL A 181 19.38 0.76 8.75
N PHE A 182 19.03 0.56 7.46
CA PHE A 182 19.53 -0.55 6.64
C PHE A 182 20.65 -0.19 5.65
N ASN A 183 20.95 1.10 5.44
CA ASN A 183 22.01 1.59 4.56
C ASN A 183 23.40 1.04 4.99
N PRO A 184 24.10 0.25 4.15
CA PRO A 184 25.39 -0.37 4.52
C PRO A 184 26.56 0.57 4.82
N LYS A 185 26.39 1.89 4.66
CA LYS A 185 27.41 2.91 4.96
C LYS A 185 27.21 3.59 6.33
N THR A 186 25.99 3.58 6.87
CA THR A 186 25.61 4.33 8.09
C THR A 186 24.93 3.43 9.12
N GLY A 187 24.15 2.44 8.68
CA GLY A 187 23.56 1.43 9.54
C GLY A 187 24.60 0.43 10.05
N GLY A 188 24.52 0.11 11.34
CA GLY A 188 25.21 -1.05 11.90
C GLY A 188 24.64 -2.37 11.37
N ASN A 189 25.16 -3.50 11.86
CA ASN A 189 24.70 -4.83 11.45
C ASN A 189 23.33 -5.19 12.04
N ASN A 190 22.27 -4.54 11.54
CA ASN A 190 20.88 -4.61 12.02
C ASN A 190 20.15 -5.93 11.66
N GLU A 191 20.88 -7.04 11.71
CA GLU A 191 20.37 -8.41 11.52
C GLU A 191 19.22 -8.75 12.48
N ASP A 192 19.24 -8.25 13.72
CA ASP A 192 18.18 -8.46 14.69
C ASP A 192 16.84 -7.87 14.22
N LEU A 193 16.84 -6.64 13.71
CA LEU A 193 15.65 -6.00 13.14
C LEU A 193 15.26 -6.67 11.82
N ARG A 194 16.23 -7.00 10.96
CA ARG A 194 15.99 -7.73 9.70
C ARG A 194 15.33 -9.09 9.95
N ALA A 195 15.75 -9.82 10.98
CA ALA A 195 15.18 -11.10 11.39
C ALA A 195 13.77 -10.93 11.98
N LEU A 196 13.56 -9.92 12.83
CA LEU A 196 12.24 -9.56 13.38
C LEU A 196 11.24 -9.28 12.24
N LEU A 197 11.58 -8.38 11.32
CA LEU A 197 10.72 -8.02 10.19
C LEU A 197 10.45 -9.23 9.26
N ASN A 198 11.47 -10.06 9.01
CA ASN A 198 11.37 -11.26 8.16
C ASN A 198 10.57 -12.42 8.76
N ALA A 199 10.52 -12.54 10.09
CA ALA A 199 9.79 -13.61 10.77
C ALA A 199 8.38 -13.16 11.16
N GLY A 200 8.27 -11.94 11.70
CA GLY A 200 7.06 -11.35 12.29
C GLY A 200 5.88 -11.08 11.36
N TYR A 201 5.94 -11.51 10.09
CA TYR A 201 4.79 -11.52 9.20
C TYR A 201 3.90 -12.76 9.43
N LYS A 202 4.32 -13.75 10.24
CA LYS A 202 3.55 -14.96 10.59
C LYS A 202 3.27 -15.08 12.09
N ARG A 203 2.04 -15.45 12.47
CA ARG A 203 1.58 -15.46 13.87
C ARG A 203 2.33 -16.41 14.80
N THR A 204 2.98 -17.45 14.27
CA THR A 204 3.79 -18.40 15.05
C THR A 204 5.27 -18.01 15.19
N ALA A 205 5.66 -16.81 14.75
CA ALA A 205 7.05 -16.36 14.77
C ALA A 205 7.50 -15.92 16.18
N THR A 206 8.57 -16.54 16.68
CA THR A 206 9.24 -16.14 17.93
C THR A 206 10.73 -15.95 17.71
N VAL A 207 11.32 -14.91 18.29
CA VAL A 207 12.77 -14.71 18.34
C VAL A 207 13.28 -15.07 19.75
N THR A 208 14.30 -15.92 19.82
CA THR A 208 14.91 -16.35 21.09
C THR A 208 16.05 -15.41 21.48
N ARG A 209 16.04 -14.86 22.70
CA ARG A 209 17.12 -14.01 23.23
C ARG A 209 17.45 -14.41 24.67
N CYS A 210 18.73 -14.32 25.03
CA CYS A 210 19.15 -14.42 26.43
C CYS A 210 18.85 -13.09 27.14
N VAL A 211 18.27 -13.15 28.34
CA VAL A 211 17.83 -11.99 29.11
C VAL A 211 18.19 -12.19 30.59
N GLY A 212 18.79 -11.16 31.18
CA GLY A 212 19.29 -11.17 32.56
C GLY A 212 20.71 -10.63 32.62
N ASP A 213 21.21 -10.43 33.83
CA ASP A 213 22.61 -10.04 34.03
C ASP A 213 23.54 -11.25 33.83
N ALA A 214 24.85 -11.02 33.76
CA ALA A 214 25.87 -12.06 33.55
C ALA A 214 25.89 -13.20 34.60
N LYS A 215 25.12 -13.07 35.69
CA LYS A 215 24.94 -14.10 36.74
C LYS A 215 23.62 -14.89 36.62
N SER A 216 22.69 -14.49 35.75
CA SER A 216 21.31 -15.00 35.70
C SER A 216 20.68 -14.91 34.30
N MET A 217 21.44 -15.31 33.27
CA MET A 217 20.97 -15.37 31.88
C MET A 217 19.87 -16.43 31.69
N ASN A 218 18.65 -15.99 31.41
CA ASN A 218 17.52 -16.85 31.05
C ASN A 218 17.27 -16.80 29.54
N VAL A 219 16.90 -17.94 28.93
CA VAL A 219 16.59 -18.02 27.49
C VAL A 219 15.10 -17.77 27.27
N THR A 220 14.76 -16.58 26.81
CA THR A 220 13.37 -16.14 26.59
C THR A 220 13.01 -16.18 25.11
N ARG A 221 11.79 -16.63 24.78
CA ARG A 221 11.23 -16.59 23.42
C ARG A 221 10.20 -15.46 23.34
N PHE A 222 10.52 -14.42 22.57
CA PHE A 222 9.64 -13.28 22.35
C PHE A 222 8.78 -13.50 21.11
N PRO A 223 7.45 -13.26 21.16
CA PRO A 223 6.65 -13.15 19.94
C PRO A 223 7.14 -11.94 19.13
N VAL A 224 7.10 -12.05 17.79
CA VAL A 224 7.47 -10.94 16.89
C VAL A 224 6.40 -10.62 15.86
N TYR A 225 5.19 -11.17 16.03
CA TYR A 225 4.09 -10.97 15.11
C TYR A 225 3.40 -9.62 15.33
N ALA A 226 3.35 -8.81 14.28
CA ALA A 226 2.87 -7.43 14.28
C ALA A 226 2.60 -6.97 12.85
N PRO A 227 1.52 -6.24 12.54
CA PRO A 227 1.47 -5.38 11.36
C PRO A 227 2.63 -4.39 11.36
N VAL A 228 3.26 -4.18 10.19
CA VAL A 228 4.37 -3.21 10.06
C VAL A 228 4.33 -2.51 8.71
N ALA A 229 4.34 -1.18 8.74
CA ALA A 229 4.64 -0.33 7.59
C ALA A 229 6.06 0.25 7.71
N LEU A 230 6.74 0.42 6.57
CA LEU A 230 8.13 0.83 6.47
C LEU A 230 8.27 1.93 5.39
N ALA A 231 8.62 3.15 5.78
CA ALA A 231 8.89 4.26 4.86
C ALA A 231 10.41 4.53 4.76
N GLY A 232 10.92 4.68 3.53
CA GLY A 232 12.33 4.99 3.29
C GLY A 232 12.68 5.31 1.83
N ILE A 233 13.93 5.65 1.54
CA ILE A 233 14.43 5.82 0.17
C ILE A 233 14.63 4.46 -0.53
N ALA A 234 14.26 4.41 -1.81
CA ALA A 234 14.32 3.20 -2.63
C ALA A 234 15.76 2.65 -2.73
N GLY A 235 15.88 1.32 -2.75
CA GLY A 235 17.19 0.63 -2.79
C GLY A 235 17.90 0.45 -1.44
N GLY A 236 17.42 1.08 -0.36
CA GLY A 236 17.94 0.84 1.00
C GLY A 236 17.39 -0.44 1.67
N MET A 237 16.26 -0.97 1.19
CA MET A 237 15.55 -2.09 1.83
C MET A 237 16.08 -3.46 1.39
N PRO A 238 16.41 -4.40 2.32
CA PRO A 238 16.82 -5.75 1.95
C PRO A 238 15.74 -6.59 1.25
N ASP A 239 16.10 -7.29 0.16
CA ASP A 239 15.23 -8.19 -0.63
C ASP A 239 14.40 -9.19 0.19
N THR A 240 14.95 -9.63 1.33
CA THR A 240 14.24 -10.54 2.23
C THR A 240 12.95 -9.91 2.78
N ILE A 241 12.95 -8.59 3.02
CA ILE A 241 11.80 -7.85 3.54
C ILE A 241 10.88 -7.45 2.38
N THR A 242 11.40 -6.97 1.25
CA THR A 242 10.57 -6.55 0.10
C THR A 242 9.72 -7.71 -0.44
N THR A 243 10.27 -8.92 -0.55
CA THR A 243 9.50 -10.11 -0.93
C THR A 243 8.42 -10.53 0.07
N ARG A 244 8.35 -9.93 1.27
CA ARG A 244 7.30 -10.14 2.28
C ARG A 244 6.29 -8.99 2.34
N ALA A 245 6.40 -8.02 1.42
CA ALA A 245 5.67 -6.77 1.44
C ALA A 245 4.83 -6.53 0.19
N ILE A 246 3.95 -5.54 0.32
CA ILE A 246 3.38 -4.77 -0.79
C ILE A 246 4.16 -3.46 -0.81
N THR A 247 4.76 -3.12 -1.96
CA THR A 247 5.58 -1.91 -2.11
C THR A 247 4.85 -0.86 -2.93
N MET A 248 4.65 0.32 -2.35
CA MET A 248 4.13 1.51 -3.03
C MET A 248 5.28 2.45 -3.35
N HIS A 249 5.61 2.55 -4.64
CA HIS A 249 6.64 3.43 -5.17
C HIS A 249 6.12 4.88 -5.26
N MET A 250 6.11 5.57 -4.12
CA MET A 250 5.68 6.95 -3.97
C MET A 250 6.51 7.91 -4.82
N ARG A 251 5.86 8.98 -5.28
CA ARG A 251 6.46 10.00 -6.15
C ARG A 251 6.18 11.38 -5.54
N LYS A 252 7.03 12.35 -5.85
CA LYS A 252 6.76 13.75 -5.51
C LYS A 252 5.51 14.21 -6.27
N ARG A 253 4.53 14.75 -5.55
CA ARG A 253 3.27 15.24 -6.14
C ARG A 253 3.54 16.24 -7.27
N ARG A 254 2.72 16.21 -8.31
CA ARG A 254 2.72 17.21 -9.38
C ARG A 254 2.27 18.56 -8.83
N TYR A 255 2.46 19.62 -9.62
CA TYR A 255 2.02 20.97 -9.24
C TYR A 255 0.49 21.14 -9.29
N ASP A 256 -0.20 20.30 -10.07
CA ASP A 256 -1.65 20.23 -10.24
C ASP A 256 -2.32 19.17 -9.35
N GLU A 257 -1.55 18.37 -8.61
CA GLU A 257 -2.05 17.44 -7.59
C GLU A 257 -2.22 18.18 -6.26
N VAL A 258 -3.40 18.78 -6.07
CA VAL A 258 -3.80 19.43 -4.82
C VAL A 258 -4.16 18.37 -3.78
N VAL A 259 -3.62 18.53 -2.57
CA VAL A 259 -3.99 17.79 -1.35
C VAL A 259 -4.17 18.80 -0.22
N GLU A 260 -4.99 18.45 0.76
CA GLU A 260 -5.26 19.26 1.94
C GLU A 260 -4.02 19.41 2.83
N GLU A 261 -4.02 20.48 3.62
CA GLU A 261 -3.05 20.67 4.69
C GLU A 261 -3.33 19.68 5.83
N PHE A 262 -2.26 19.17 6.46
CA PHE A 262 -2.37 18.26 7.60
C PHE A 262 -2.20 19.08 8.87
N ILE A 263 -3.27 19.15 9.65
CA ILE A 263 -3.31 19.71 10.99
C ILE A 263 -3.67 18.54 11.90
N GLU A 264 -2.78 18.17 12.82
CA GLU A 264 -2.86 16.88 13.52
C GLU A 264 -4.13 16.77 14.36
N GLU A 265 -4.52 17.86 15.01
CA GLU A 265 -5.72 17.98 15.86
C GLU A 265 -7.04 17.96 15.07
N ASP A 266 -7.00 18.27 13.77
CA ASP A 266 -8.12 18.14 12.85
C ASP A 266 -8.20 16.71 12.29
N VAL A 267 -7.05 16.14 11.91
CA VAL A 267 -6.93 14.77 11.39
C VAL A 267 -7.32 13.74 12.45
N GLU A 268 -6.88 13.87 13.70
CA GLU A 268 -7.26 12.96 14.79
C GLU A 268 -8.78 12.94 14.99
N ARG A 269 -9.38 14.13 15.10
CA ARG A 269 -10.82 14.34 15.32
C ARG A 269 -11.69 13.83 14.16
N GLU A 270 -11.23 13.97 12.92
CA GLU A 270 -11.95 13.47 11.75
C GLU A 270 -11.72 11.98 11.50
N ALA A 271 -10.58 11.42 11.91
CA ALA A 271 -10.28 10.00 11.82
C ALA A 271 -10.98 9.15 12.89
N GLU A 272 -11.22 9.68 14.10
CA GLU A 272 -11.87 8.96 15.21
C GLU A 272 -13.14 8.19 14.78
N PRO A 273 -14.17 8.81 14.16
CA PRO A 273 -15.37 8.09 13.75
C PRO A 273 -15.09 7.04 12.65
N ILE A 274 -14.19 7.33 11.72
CA ILE A 274 -13.81 6.40 10.62
C ILE A 274 -13.11 5.17 11.20
N ARG A 275 -12.22 5.36 12.19
CA ARG A 275 -11.56 4.27 12.90
C ARG A 275 -12.53 3.48 13.77
N ALA A 276 -13.49 4.13 14.43
CA ALA A 276 -14.51 3.44 15.22
C ALA A 276 -15.42 2.56 14.35
N ASP A 277 -15.84 3.05 13.18
CA ASP A 277 -16.56 2.26 12.17
C ASP A 277 -15.70 1.08 11.67
N LEU A 278 -14.42 1.32 11.39
CA LEU A 278 -13.47 0.31 10.90
C LEU A 278 -13.21 -0.80 11.93
N GLU A 279 -12.98 -0.46 13.19
CA GLU A 279 -12.81 -1.42 14.30
C GLU A 279 -14.10 -2.22 14.52
N THR A 280 -15.26 -1.55 14.52
CA THR A 280 -16.59 -2.19 14.70
C THR A 280 -16.92 -3.18 13.58
N TRP A 281 -16.76 -2.77 12.31
CA TRP A 281 -17.05 -3.62 11.16
C TRP A 281 -16.05 -4.79 11.04
N THR A 282 -14.74 -4.51 11.13
CA THR A 282 -13.72 -5.57 10.99
C THR A 282 -13.83 -6.62 12.10
N THR A 283 -14.07 -6.22 13.36
CA THR A 283 -14.33 -7.14 14.48
C THR A 283 -15.51 -8.06 14.20
N ARG A 284 -16.58 -7.56 13.58
CA ARG A 284 -17.77 -8.34 13.23
C ARG A 284 -17.50 -9.41 12.16
N VAL A 285 -16.62 -9.16 11.20
CA VAL A 285 -16.28 -10.11 10.11
C VAL A 285 -15.03 -10.96 10.40
N ALA A 286 -14.32 -10.70 11.50
CA ALA A 286 -12.98 -11.21 11.79
C ALA A 286 -12.81 -12.74 11.65
N ASP A 287 -13.73 -13.53 12.20
CA ASP A 287 -13.63 -14.99 12.18
C ASP A 287 -13.99 -15.58 10.80
N ASP A 288 -14.81 -14.91 10.00
CA ASP A 288 -15.08 -15.32 8.62
C ASP A 288 -13.93 -14.95 7.70
N VAL A 289 -13.37 -13.75 7.82
CA VAL A 289 -12.14 -13.34 7.11
C VAL A 289 -10.96 -14.27 7.43
N ALA A 290 -10.80 -14.69 8.69
CA ALA A 290 -9.75 -15.64 9.07
C ALA A 290 -9.94 -17.05 8.48
N ARG A 291 -11.19 -17.49 8.32
CA ARG A 291 -11.56 -18.78 7.70
C ARG A 291 -11.53 -18.73 6.18
N ALA A 292 -11.78 -17.58 5.56
CA ALA A 292 -11.95 -17.38 4.13
C ALA A 292 -10.77 -17.88 3.28
N ARG A 293 -11.09 -18.35 2.07
CA ARG A 293 -10.13 -18.76 1.03
C ARG A 293 -10.51 -18.05 -0.27
N PRO A 294 -10.33 -16.72 -0.34
CA PRO A 294 -10.77 -15.91 -1.47
C PRO A 294 -10.09 -16.34 -2.77
N GLU A 295 -10.81 -16.24 -3.89
CA GLU A 295 -10.22 -16.43 -5.21
C GLU A 295 -9.19 -15.32 -5.49
N ARG A 296 -8.01 -15.70 -5.98
CA ARG A 296 -6.89 -14.81 -6.29
C ARG A 296 -6.75 -14.65 -7.82
N PRO A 297 -6.17 -13.54 -8.31
CA PRO A 297 -5.84 -13.43 -9.73
C PRO A 297 -4.88 -14.53 -10.19
N ASP A 298 -4.96 -14.88 -11.47
CA ASP A 298 -4.01 -15.81 -12.09
C ASP A 298 -2.57 -15.28 -12.02
N GLY A 299 -1.60 -16.19 -12.00
CA GLY A 299 -0.18 -15.86 -11.82
C GLY A 299 0.22 -15.52 -10.37
N VAL A 300 -0.68 -15.04 -9.51
CA VAL A 300 -0.39 -14.68 -8.11
C VAL A 300 -0.08 -15.95 -7.29
N ARG A 301 1.20 -16.22 -7.05
CA ARG A 301 1.68 -17.48 -6.46
C ARG A 301 2.46 -17.30 -5.16
N ASP A 302 2.73 -18.44 -4.52
CA ASP A 302 3.60 -18.60 -3.36
C ASP A 302 3.42 -17.51 -2.27
N ARG A 303 4.48 -16.74 -1.99
CA ARG A 303 4.48 -15.75 -0.92
C ARG A 303 3.56 -14.56 -1.21
N ALA A 304 3.41 -14.15 -2.48
CA ALA A 304 2.47 -13.08 -2.84
C ALA A 304 1.02 -13.48 -2.55
N ALA A 305 0.64 -14.71 -2.89
CA ALA A 305 -0.67 -15.26 -2.52
C ALA A 305 -0.86 -15.39 -1.00
N GLU A 306 0.20 -15.70 -0.25
CA GLU A 306 0.14 -15.75 1.22
C GLU A 306 -0.07 -14.37 1.87
N ILE A 307 0.57 -13.32 1.31
CA ILE A 307 0.48 -11.90 1.72
C ILE A 307 -0.90 -11.30 1.40
N TRP A 308 -1.40 -11.51 0.17
CA TRP A 308 -2.62 -10.85 -0.32
C TRP A 308 -3.91 -11.49 0.17
N ARG A 309 -3.91 -12.79 0.49
CA ARG A 309 -5.07 -13.52 1.02
C ARG A 309 -5.87 -12.80 2.14
N PRO A 310 -5.26 -12.24 3.20
CA PRO A 310 -6.02 -11.47 4.19
C PRO A 310 -6.72 -10.23 3.60
N LEU A 311 -6.05 -9.48 2.71
CA LEU A 311 -6.63 -8.28 2.10
C LEU A 311 -7.77 -8.63 1.13
N LEU A 312 -7.60 -9.67 0.32
CA LEU A 312 -8.66 -10.20 -0.54
C LEU A 312 -9.86 -10.73 0.27
N ALA A 313 -9.62 -11.34 1.43
CA ALA A 313 -10.69 -11.83 2.31
C ALA A 313 -11.48 -10.69 2.98
N ILE A 314 -10.81 -9.59 3.34
CA ILE A 314 -11.45 -8.36 3.84
C ILE A 314 -12.30 -7.71 2.73
N ALA A 315 -11.77 -7.65 1.51
CA ALA A 315 -12.49 -7.12 0.35
C ALA A 315 -13.73 -7.96 -0.02
N ASP A 316 -13.61 -9.28 -0.02
CA ASP A 316 -14.73 -10.20 -0.22
C ASP A 316 -15.80 -10.09 0.89
N ALA A 317 -15.41 -9.70 2.11
CA ALA A 317 -16.33 -9.43 3.22
C ALA A 317 -16.92 -7.99 3.22
N ALA A 318 -16.31 -7.05 2.48
CA ALA A 318 -16.82 -5.68 2.32
C ALA A 318 -17.94 -5.59 1.26
N GLY A 319 -17.81 -6.39 0.20
CA GLY A 319 -18.77 -6.47 -0.89
C GLY A 319 -18.72 -5.28 -1.85
N ASP A 320 -19.79 -5.12 -2.63
CA ASP A 320 -19.87 -4.17 -3.74
C ASP A 320 -18.66 -4.27 -4.69
N HIS A 321 -17.95 -3.17 -4.98
CA HIS A 321 -16.80 -3.16 -5.89
C HIS A 321 -15.50 -3.68 -5.27
N TRP A 322 -15.39 -3.76 -3.94
CA TRP A 322 -14.16 -4.12 -3.24
C TRP A 322 -13.55 -5.47 -3.66
N PRO A 323 -14.34 -6.55 -3.84
CA PRO A 323 -13.87 -7.81 -4.43
C PRO A 323 -13.12 -7.64 -5.77
N GLU A 324 -13.54 -6.70 -6.62
CA GLU A 324 -12.88 -6.44 -7.91
C GLU A 324 -11.67 -5.50 -7.72
N THR A 325 -11.84 -4.39 -6.99
CA THR A 325 -10.78 -3.42 -6.68
C THR A 325 -9.55 -4.09 -6.06
N ALA A 326 -9.76 -4.97 -5.07
CA ALA A 326 -8.67 -5.68 -4.39
C ALA A 326 -7.97 -6.70 -5.31
N ARG A 327 -8.69 -7.32 -6.25
CA ARG A 327 -8.11 -8.23 -7.26
C ARG A 327 -7.30 -7.48 -8.31
N LYS A 328 -7.78 -6.33 -8.79
CA LYS A 328 -7.01 -5.42 -9.66
C LYS A 328 -5.71 -4.95 -8.98
N ALA A 329 -5.81 -4.46 -7.75
CA ALA A 329 -4.65 -4.06 -6.96
C ALA A 329 -3.67 -5.22 -6.73
N CYS A 330 -4.17 -6.42 -6.42
CA CYS A 330 -3.34 -7.62 -6.26
C CYS A 330 -2.58 -7.97 -7.55
N SER A 331 -3.24 -7.92 -8.73
CA SER A 331 -2.57 -8.08 -10.02
C SER A 331 -1.51 -7.00 -10.24
N HIS A 332 -1.82 -5.74 -10.00
CA HIS A 332 -0.88 -4.63 -10.21
C HIS A 332 0.41 -4.79 -9.38
N PHE A 333 0.28 -4.95 -8.06
CA PHE A 333 1.43 -5.03 -7.16
C PHE A 333 2.22 -6.35 -7.24
N VAL A 334 1.71 -7.39 -7.90
CA VAL A 334 2.36 -8.72 -7.98
C VAL A 334 2.84 -9.07 -9.40
N LEU A 335 2.13 -8.63 -10.43
CA LEU A 335 2.36 -9.01 -11.83
C LEU A 335 2.85 -7.84 -12.68
N GLU A 336 2.39 -6.62 -12.40
CA GLU A 336 2.73 -5.40 -13.15
C GLU A 336 3.84 -4.57 -12.46
N ALA A 337 4.46 -5.12 -11.41
CA ALA A 337 5.56 -4.51 -10.68
C ALA A 337 6.66 -4.05 -11.66
N GLY A 338 6.81 -2.73 -11.78
CA GLY A 338 7.46 -2.10 -12.91
C GLY A 338 8.97 -2.37 -13.03
N PRO A 339 9.64 -1.84 -14.07
CA PRO A 339 11.04 -2.16 -14.39
C PRO A 339 12.08 -1.85 -13.28
N GLN A 340 11.69 -1.20 -12.18
CA GLN A 340 12.51 -0.99 -10.98
C GLN A 340 12.62 -2.25 -10.08
N THR A 341 11.69 -3.21 -10.15
CA THR A 341 11.69 -4.41 -9.29
C THR A 341 12.42 -5.61 -9.88
N VAL A 342 12.93 -5.52 -11.11
CA VAL A 342 13.68 -6.60 -11.76
C VAL A 342 15.12 -6.61 -11.21
N SER A 343 15.44 -7.61 -10.38
CA SER A 343 16.80 -7.74 -9.82
C SER A 343 17.85 -7.81 -10.93
N THR A 344 19.05 -7.27 -10.66
CA THR A 344 20.13 -7.14 -11.66
C THR A 344 20.42 -8.46 -12.39
N GLY A 345 20.36 -9.61 -11.71
CA GLY A 345 20.59 -10.90 -12.35
C GLY A 345 19.44 -11.38 -13.25
N VAL A 346 18.20 -10.99 -12.97
CA VAL A 346 17.06 -11.28 -13.86
C VAL A 346 17.08 -10.33 -15.07
N ARG A 347 17.45 -9.06 -14.88
CA ARG A 347 17.72 -8.14 -16.00
C ARG A 347 18.86 -8.69 -16.89
N LEU A 348 19.95 -9.17 -16.29
CA LEU A 348 21.03 -9.82 -17.01
C LEU A 348 20.54 -11.04 -17.82
N LEU A 349 19.67 -11.88 -17.26
CA LEU A 349 19.06 -12.99 -18.02
C LEU A 349 18.19 -12.50 -19.19
N ALA A 350 17.43 -11.41 -19.02
CA ALA A 350 16.60 -10.80 -20.06
C ALA A 350 17.44 -10.23 -21.20
N ASP A 351 18.47 -9.44 -20.87
CA ASP A 351 19.38 -8.80 -21.82
C ASP A 351 20.19 -9.87 -22.59
N ILE A 352 20.65 -10.93 -21.91
CA ILE A 352 21.27 -12.09 -22.57
C ILE A 352 20.27 -12.82 -23.48
N ARG A 353 18.98 -12.92 -23.11
CA ARG A 353 17.94 -13.49 -24.01
C ARG A 353 17.73 -12.62 -25.25
N GLN A 354 17.68 -11.30 -25.09
CA GLN A 354 17.59 -10.36 -26.21
C GLN A 354 18.78 -10.52 -27.16
N ILE A 355 20.01 -10.58 -26.65
CA ILE A 355 21.24 -10.77 -27.44
C ILE A 355 21.22 -12.09 -28.21
N PHE A 356 20.93 -13.22 -27.55
CA PHE A 356 20.86 -14.54 -28.21
C PHE A 356 19.74 -14.61 -29.26
N THR A 357 18.60 -13.96 -29.01
CA THR A 357 17.47 -13.89 -29.95
C THR A 357 17.81 -13.03 -31.17
N ALA A 358 18.37 -11.84 -30.96
CA ALA A 358 18.73 -10.89 -32.02
C ALA A 358 19.85 -11.43 -32.94
N GLN A 359 20.78 -12.23 -32.40
CA GLN A 359 21.83 -12.89 -33.17
C GLN A 359 21.46 -14.30 -33.67
N ALA A 360 20.25 -14.78 -33.38
CA ALA A 360 19.73 -16.10 -33.77
C ALA A 360 20.70 -17.28 -33.48
N THR A 361 21.39 -17.26 -32.33
CA THR A 361 22.44 -18.23 -31.98
C THR A 361 22.06 -19.13 -30.80
N ASP A 362 22.53 -20.39 -30.81
CA ASP A 362 22.43 -21.31 -29.67
C ASP A 362 23.59 -21.18 -28.67
N ARG A 363 24.66 -20.46 -29.03
CA ARG A 363 25.92 -20.37 -28.28
C ARG A 363 26.63 -19.03 -28.47
N MET A 364 27.33 -18.54 -27.45
CA MET A 364 28.14 -17.32 -27.54
C MET A 364 29.36 -17.40 -26.62
N VAL A 365 30.54 -16.95 -27.08
CA VAL A 365 31.75 -16.96 -26.24
C VAL A 365 31.71 -15.83 -25.20
N THR A 366 32.31 -16.04 -24.02
CA THR A 366 32.15 -15.11 -22.88
C THR A 366 32.58 -13.68 -23.21
N ALA A 367 33.65 -13.50 -24.00
CA ALA A 367 34.14 -12.18 -24.40
C ALA A 367 33.22 -11.46 -25.41
N GLU A 368 32.50 -12.23 -26.23
CA GLU A 368 31.53 -11.72 -27.20
C GLU A 368 30.24 -11.30 -26.48
N LEU A 369 29.72 -12.13 -25.57
CA LEU A 369 28.55 -11.80 -24.78
C LEU A 369 28.76 -10.55 -23.90
N ILE A 370 29.95 -10.35 -23.34
CA ILE A 370 30.28 -9.11 -22.61
C ILE A 370 30.32 -7.90 -23.55
N ARG A 371 30.87 -8.04 -24.76
CA ARG A 371 30.89 -6.96 -25.75
C ARG A 371 29.47 -6.54 -26.17
N GLU A 372 28.57 -7.50 -26.37
CA GLU A 372 27.16 -7.23 -26.68
C GLU A 372 26.42 -6.60 -25.49
N LEU A 373 26.62 -7.10 -24.27
CA LEU A 373 26.05 -6.48 -23.06
C LEU A 373 26.53 -5.03 -22.87
N HIS A 374 27.81 -4.73 -23.16
CA HIS A 374 28.33 -3.37 -23.14
C HIS A 374 27.84 -2.47 -24.28
N ALA A 375 27.17 -3.01 -25.30
CA ALA A 375 26.61 -2.25 -26.42
C ALA A 375 25.11 -1.90 -26.24
N LEU A 376 24.48 -2.34 -25.16
CA LEU A 376 23.09 -2.00 -24.84
C LEU A 376 23.01 -0.64 -24.13
N GLU A 377 22.64 0.41 -24.87
CA GLU A 377 22.73 1.82 -24.44
C GLU A 377 22.02 2.12 -23.09
N ASP A 378 20.83 1.55 -22.85
CA ASP A 378 20.05 1.74 -21.61
C ASP A 378 20.47 0.84 -20.43
N SER A 379 21.58 0.07 -20.54
CA SER A 379 21.86 -1.05 -19.62
C SER A 379 23.10 -0.88 -18.75
N PRO A 380 23.04 -1.30 -17.46
CA PRO A 380 24.05 -0.96 -16.44
C PRO A 380 25.35 -1.79 -16.55
N TRP A 381 25.62 -2.40 -17.70
CA TRP A 381 26.74 -3.34 -17.84
C TRP A 381 28.08 -2.63 -18.01
N THR A 382 28.08 -1.40 -18.54
CA THR A 382 29.26 -0.54 -18.70
C THR A 382 29.72 0.09 -17.38
N ASP A 383 28.79 0.46 -16.49
CA ASP A 383 29.08 0.88 -15.12
C ASP A 383 28.16 0.20 -14.09
N LEU A 384 28.56 -0.99 -13.66
CA LEU A 384 27.84 -1.76 -12.65
C LEU A 384 28.46 -1.52 -11.27
N GLN A 385 28.08 -0.42 -10.61
CA GLN A 385 28.59 -0.01 -9.28
C GLN A 385 30.07 0.43 -9.30
N GLY A 386 30.42 1.33 -10.22
CA GLY A 386 31.77 1.90 -10.40
C GLY A 386 32.73 1.03 -11.21
N LYS A 387 32.25 -0.05 -11.86
CA LYS A 387 33.06 -1.02 -12.63
C LYS A 387 32.24 -1.71 -13.73
N PRO A 388 32.78 -1.88 -14.96
CA PRO A 388 32.13 -2.65 -16.01
C PRO A 388 31.97 -4.13 -15.64
N LEU A 389 31.07 -4.82 -16.33
CA LEU A 389 30.85 -6.25 -16.21
C LEU A 389 32.04 -7.03 -16.79
N ASP A 390 32.68 -7.88 -15.97
CA ASP A 390 33.78 -8.75 -16.39
C ASP A 390 33.38 -10.24 -16.41
N SER A 391 34.23 -11.08 -16.99
CA SER A 391 34.01 -12.53 -17.11
C SER A 391 33.83 -13.24 -15.76
N ARG A 392 34.40 -12.72 -14.67
CA ARG A 392 34.29 -13.30 -13.32
C ARG A 392 32.95 -12.95 -12.70
N ARG A 393 32.51 -11.70 -12.85
CA ARG A 393 31.22 -11.20 -12.38
C ARG A 393 30.07 -11.80 -13.17
N LEU A 394 30.16 -11.84 -14.51
CA LEU A 394 29.18 -12.51 -15.36
C LEU A 394 28.99 -13.98 -14.96
N ALA A 395 30.07 -14.73 -14.74
CA ALA A 395 29.99 -16.11 -14.25
C ALA A 395 29.40 -16.20 -12.82
N LYS A 396 29.77 -15.28 -11.91
CA LYS A 396 29.23 -15.25 -10.54
C LYS A 396 27.74 -14.92 -10.48
N GLU A 397 27.25 -14.04 -11.34
CA GLU A 397 25.82 -13.70 -11.40
C GLU A 397 25.01 -14.83 -12.04
N LEU A 398 25.53 -15.46 -13.10
CA LEU A 398 24.86 -16.57 -13.78
C LEU A 398 24.85 -17.88 -12.97
N ASP A 399 25.88 -18.17 -12.17
CA ASP A 399 25.92 -19.37 -11.31
C ASP A 399 24.79 -19.38 -10.26
N ARG A 400 24.28 -18.20 -9.85
CA ARG A 400 23.11 -18.08 -8.97
C ARG A 400 21.83 -18.68 -9.59
N TYR A 401 21.75 -18.64 -10.91
CA TYR A 401 20.67 -19.22 -11.73
C TYR A 401 21.06 -20.60 -12.30
N LEU A 402 22.11 -21.21 -11.74
CA LEU A 402 22.72 -22.46 -12.19
C LEU A 402 23.22 -22.44 -13.65
N VAL A 403 23.46 -21.27 -14.25
CA VAL A 403 23.99 -21.14 -15.62
C VAL A 403 25.52 -21.07 -15.58
N ARG A 404 26.21 -21.95 -16.35
CA ARG A 404 27.67 -22.09 -16.27
C ARG A 404 28.36 -22.02 -17.64
N PRO A 405 29.57 -21.41 -17.72
CA PRO A 405 30.31 -21.33 -18.97
C PRO A 405 30.90 -22.69 -19.36
N LYS A 406 30.46 -23.21 -20.51
CA LYS A 406 30.90 -24.45 -21.15
C LYS A 406 32.07 -24.18 -22.10
N ASP A 407 32.73 -25.25 -22.54
CA ASP A 407 33.76 -25.17 -23.58
C ASP A 407 33.13 -25.20 -24.97
N LEU A 408 33.31 -24.11 -25.72
CA LEU A 408 32.85 -23.95 -27.10
C LEU A 408 34.06 -24.06 -28.05
N LYS A 409 33.91 -24.83 -29.13
CA LYS A 409 34.90 -24.87 -30.22
C LYS A 409 34.53 -23.82 -31.27
N VAL A 410 35.38 -22.82 -31.46
CA VAL A 410 35.22 -21.74 -32.44
C VAL A 410 36.54 -21.58 -33.21
N ASN A 411 36.50 -21.67 -34.54
CA ASN A 411 37.66 -21.50 -35.43
C ASN A 411 38.91 -22.30 -34.98
N GLY A 412 38.71 -23.57 -34.61
CA GLY A 412 39.77 -24.48 -34.17
C GLY A 412 40.25 -24.28 -32.72
N LYS A 413 39.80 -23.24 -32.01
CA LYS A 413 40.17 -22.95 -30.61
C LYS A 413 39.03 -23.32 -29.66
N THR A 414 39.37 -23.82 -28.48
CA THR A 414 38.41 -24.01 -27.38
C THR A 414 38.37 -22.73 -26.54
N LEU A 415 37.19 -22.14 -26.39
CA LEU A 415 36.93 -20.91 -25.63
C LEU A 415 35.78 -21.14 -24.65
N LYS A 416 35.77 -20.44 -23.52
CA LYS A 416 34.61 -20.45 -22.62
C LYS A 416 33.46 -19.62 -23.18
N GLY A 417 32.24 -20.09 -22.98
CA GLY A 417 31.02 -19.43 -23.43
C GLY A 417 29.75 -20.07 -22.88
N TYR A 418 28.61 -19.48 -23.20
CA TYR A 418 27.31 -19.95 -22.75
C TYR A 418 26.52 -20.57 -23.91
N ARG A 419 25.58 -21.46 -23.58
CA ARG A 419 24.66 -22.09 -24.55
C ARG A 419 23.23 -22.04 -24.03
N ILE A 420 22.27 -22.11 -24.95
CA ILE A 420 20.87 -22.31 -24.62
C ILE A 420 20.64 -23.69 -23.96
N ASP A 421 21.30 -24.73 -24.48
CA ASP A 421 20.97 -26.14 -24.25
C ASP A 421 21.85 -26.90 -23.23
N GLY A 422 21.29 -28.01 -22.74
CA GLY A 422 21.88 -28.97 -21.81
C GLY A 422 22.07 -28.44 -20.39
N ASP A 423 22.51 -29.31 -19.47
CA ASP A 423 22.68 -29.02 -18.04
C ASP A 423 23.45 -27.72 -17.80
N ASN A 424 22.97 -26.86 -16.90
CA ASN A 424 23.52 -25.52 -16.65
C ASN A 424 23.53 -24.57 -17.88
N GLY A 425 22.66 -24.79 -18.87
CA GLY A 425 22.40 -23.90 -20.00
C GLY A 425 21.33 -22.82 -19.70
N LEU A 426 21.22 -21.82 -20.57
CA LEU A 426 20.37 -20.64 -20.38
C LEU A 426 18.85 -20.94 -20.43
N ALA A 427 18.40 -21.98 -21.13
CA ALA A 427 16.97 -22.25 -21.32
C ALA A 427 16.20 -22.52 -20.00
N ASP A 428 16.82 -23.22 -19.05
CA ASP A 428 16.21 -23.50 -17.75
C ASP A 428 16.03 -22.21 -16.95
N ALA A 429 17.08 -21.36 -16.89
CA ALA A 429 16.99 -20.06 -16.24
C ALA A 429 15.98 -19.13 -16.91
N TRP A 430 15.95 -19.06 -18.24
CA TRP A 430 14.96 -18.25 -18.96
C TRP A 430 13.53 -18.72 -18.71
N SER A 431 13.26 -20.02 -18.65
CA SER A 431 11.92 -20.55 -18.39
C SER A 431 11.45 -20.39 -16.94
N ARG A 432 12.37 -20.19 -15.99
CA ARG A 432 12.07 -19.94 -14.56
C ARG A 432 11.94 -18.47 -14.20
N TYR A 433 12.74 -17.59 -14.82
CA TYR A 433 12.94 -16.22 -14.33
C TYR A 433 12.48 -15.13 -15.30
N LEU A 434 12.06 -15.48 -16.53
CA LEU A 434 11.55 -14.52 -17.52
C LEU A 434 10.16 -14.93 -18.02
N PRO A 435 9.31 -13.96 -18.43
CA PRO A 435 8.07 -14.27 -19.13
C PRO A 435 8.32 -15.09 -20.40
N PRO A 436 7.36 -15.92 -20.86
CA PRO A 436 7.40 -16.54 -22.18
C PRO A 436 7.64 -15.50 -23.30
N LEU A 437 8.17 -15.94 -24.44
CA LEU A 437 8.16 -15.13 -25.65
C LEU A 437 6.84 -15.39 -26.38
N ASP A 438 6.05 -14.35 -26.63
CA ASP A 438 4.81 -14.49 -27.38
C ASP A 438 5.08 -14.90 -28.84
N PRO A 439 4.43 -15.96 -29.36
CA PRO A 439 4.71 -16.49 -30.69
C PRO A 439 4.19 -15.60 -31.85
N ALA A 440 3.61 -14.43 -31.56
CA ALA A 440 2.90 -13.61 -32.52
C ALA A 440 3.78 -12.65 -33.35
N ALA A 441 5.05 -12.44 -32.97
CA ALA A 441 5.88 -11.37 -33.53
C ALA A 441 6.71 -11.74 -34.78
N THR A 442 6.79 -13.01 -35.17
CA THR A 442 7.80 -13.50 -36.14
C THR A 442 7.23 -14.38 -37.26
N SER A 443 6.18 -13.93 -37.96
CA SER A 443 5.68 -14.55 -39.20
C SER A 443 4.94 -13.57 -40.13
N ALA A 444 5.66 -12.62 -40.73
CA ALA A 444 5.05 -11.61 -41.62
C ALA A 444 5.90 -11.15 -42.83
N THR A 445 6.88 -11.93 -43.30
CA THR A 445 7.52 -11.68 -44.61
C THR A 445 8.16 -12.92 -45.25
N SER A 446 7.45 -13.58 -46.16
CA SER A 446 8.01 -14.50 -47.17
C SER A 446 7.00 -14.80 -48.29
N ALA A 447 7.46 -14.69 -49.54
CA ALA A 447 6.87 -15.23 -50.76
C ALA A 447 5.37 -14.95 -51.06
N THR A 448 5.10 -13.82 -51.73
CA THR A 448 4.16 -13.82 -52.86
C THR A 448 4.92 -14.20 -54.14
N PRO A 449 4.47 -15.17 -54.93
CA PRO A 449 5.12 -15.53 -56.19
C PRO A 449 4.82 -14.50 -57.29
N GLN A 450 5.86 -14.02 -57.96
CA GLN A 450 5.73 -13.20 -59.16
C GLN A 450 5.27 -14.07 -60.35
N VAL A 451 4.31 -13.57 -61.13
CA VAL A 451 3.86 -14.17 -62.39
C VAL A 451 3.93 -13.10 -63.48
N ASP A 452 4.61 -13.40 -64.58
CA ASP A 452 4.78 -12.47 -65.70
C ASP A 452 3.48 -12.29 -66.51
N GLY A 453 3.26 -11.07 -67.01
CA GLY A 453 2.07 -10.69 -67.76
C GLY A 453 2.28 -9.41 -68.57
N THR A 454 3.07 -9.50 -69.64
CA THR A 454 3.34 -8.36 -70.55
C THR A 454 2.21 -8.11 -71.55
N ALA A 455 1.59 -6.93 -71.53
CA ALA A 455 1.07 -6.28 -72.74
C ALA A 455 0.71 -4.79 -72.53
N GLU A 456 1.39 -3.93 -73.30
CA GLU A 456 0.93 -2.65 -73.86
C GLU A 456 0.48 -1.49 -72.91
N ALA A 457 0.38 -0.29 -73.50
CA ALA A 457 0.32 0.98 -72.78
C ALA A 457 -0.68 1.96 -73.41
N HIS A 458 -1.31 2.81 -72.60
CA HIS A 458 -2.03 4.02 -73.04
C HIS A 458 -1.84 5.18 -72.05
N SER A 459 -1.87 6.40 -72.58
CA SER A 459 -1.55 7.65 -71.87
C SER A 459 -2.68 8.14 -70.93
N PRO A 460 -2.36 8.95 -69.90
CA PRO A 460 -3.36 9.45 -68.95
C PRO A 460 -4.20 10.61 -69.51
N PRO A 461 -5.49 10.72 -69.12
CA PRO A 461 -6.27 11.94 -69.27
C PRO A 461 -5.90 12.99 -68.19
N GLY A 462 -6.06 14.27 -68.52
CA GLY A 462 -5.80 15.40 -67.63
C GLY A 462 -6.94 15.74 -66.64
N PRO A 463 -6.78 16.79 -65.81
CA PRO A 463 -7.59 17.02 -64.60
C PRO A 463 -8.76 18.01 -64.76
N SER A 464 -9.57 18.11 -63.70
CA SER A 464 -10.43 19.26 -63.35
C SER A 464 -10.42 19.36 -61.80
N ALA A 465 -10.01 20.46 -61.16
CA ALA A 465 -10.70 21.76 -61.03
C ALA A 465 -11.96 21.65 -60.13
N THR A 466 -12.24 22.48 -59.11
CA THR A 466 -11.90 23.89 -58.77
C THR A 466 -12.02 24.05 -57.23
N SER A 467 -11.38 24.95 -56.44
CA SER A 467 -10.55 26.17 -56.60
C SER A 467 -9.29 26.11 -55.68
N ALA A 468 -8.37 27.07 -55.47
CA ALA A 468 -8.39 28.48 -54.97
C ALA A 468 -9.00 28.67 -53.55
N THR A 469 -8.40 29.40 -52.61
CA THR A 469 -7.53 30.62 -52.68
C THR A 469 -6.26 30.43 -51.82
N GLN A 470 -5.02 30.51 -52.34
CA GLN A 470 -4.18 31.71 -52.61
C GLN A 470 -3.88 32.60 -51.36
N VAL A 471 -2.64 32.71 -50.84
CA VAL A 471 -1.41 33.42 -51.35
C VAL A 471 -1.40 34.91 -50.89
N ALA A 472 -0.30 35.54 -50.43
CA ALA A 472 1.13 35.34 -50.71
C ALA A 472 2.11 35.56 -49.51
N ASP A 473 3.36 35.15 -49.73
CA ASP A 473 4.57 35.55 -48.97
C ASP A 473 4.97 37.04 -49.15
N GLY A 474 5.83 37.54 -48.26
CA GLY A 474 6.55 38.80 -48.44
C GLY A 474 7.88 38.86 -47.67
N ARG A 475 9.00 38.55 -48.34
CA ARG A 475 10.36 38.80 -47.80
C ARG A 475 10.72 40.29 -47.97
N GLY A 476 11.17 40.93 -46.90
CA GLY A 476 11.76 42.27 -46.93
C GLY A 476 12.58 42.53 -45.67
N ALA A 477 13.78 43.08 -45.80
CA ALA A 477 14.69 43.30 -44.68
C ALA A 477 14.50 44.69 -44.06
N ASN A 478 14.63 44.79 -42.73
CA ASN A 478 15.40 45.85 -42.07
C ASN A 478 15.59 45.55 -40.58
N GLU A 479 16.83 45.74 -40.11
CA GLU A 479 17.17 46.09 -38.73
C GLU A 479 16.70 47.55 -38.45
N PRO A 480 16.58 48.04 -37.18
CA PRO A 480 17.64 47.88 -36.17
C PRO A 480 17.25 47.88 -34.67
N THR A 481 18.30 47.78 -33.84
CA THR A 481 18.42 48.27 -32.45
C THR A 481 17.59 47.58 -31.35
N ALA A 482 18.31 46.86 -30.48
CA ALA A 482 17.82 46.45 -29.16
C ALA A 482 18.23 47.46 -28.07
N THR A 483 17.40 47.64 -27.04
CA THR A 483 17.75 48.33 -25.78
C THR A 483 17.10 47.59 -24.59
N PRO A 484 17.86 47.23 -23.53
CA PRO A 484 17.33 46.45 -22.40
C PRO A 484 16.94 47.30 -21.18
N LEU A 485 16.03 46.77 -20.36
CA LEU A 485 15.79 47.15 -18.96
C LEU A 485 15.55 45.86 -18.15
N THR A 486 16.52 45.30 -17.42
CA THR A 486 17.03 45.70 -16.09
C THR A 486 15.99 45.60 -14.96
N SER A 487 16.09 44.52 -14.17
CA SER A 487 15.74 44.50 -12.74
C SER A 487 16.97 44.01 -11.96
N ALA A 488 17.36 44.70 -10.90
CA ALA A 488 18.60 44.41 -10.17
C ALA A 488 18.41 43.35 -9.08
N VAL A 489 19.42 42.50 -8.89
CA VAL A 489 19.58 41.64 -7.71
C VAL A 489 20.80 42.14 -6.94
N ALA A 490 20.63 42.47 -5.66
CA ALA A 490 21.72 42.94 -4.81
C ALA A 490 22.57 41.76 -4.29
N GLN A 491 23.89 41.96 -4.19
CA GLN A 491 24.77 41.02 -3.50
C GLN A 491 25.00 41.46 -2.05
N VAL A 492 24.88 40.50 -1.13
CA VAL A 492 25.38 40.55 0.25
C VAL A 492 26.03 39.19 0.49
N ALA A 493 27.34 39.07 0.22
CA ALA A 493 28.46 39.35 1.14
C ALA A 493 28.79 38.14 2.03
N ALA A 494 30.06 37.71 2.00
CA ALA A 494 30.52 36.52 2.71
C ALA A 494 30.77 36.80 4.20
N VAL A 495 30.48 35.80 5.04
CA VAL A 495 30.85 35.79 6.46
C VAL A 495 32.26 35.19 6.57
N ALA A 496 33.11 35.80 7.41
CA ALA A 496 34.47 35.33 7.66
C ALA A 496 34.55 34.49 8.95
N ASP A 497 35.51 33.56 9.01
CA ASP A 497 35.92 32.90 10.24
C ASP A 497 36.65 33.88 11.17
N GLU A 498 36.19 34.00 12.43
CA GLU A 498 37.01 34.51 13.54
C GLU A 498 37.01 33.54 14.72
N THR A 499 38.06 32.73 14.80
CA THR A 499 38.37 31.94 16.01
C THR A 499 38.66 32.86 17.20
N THR A 500 37.89 32.73 18.27
CA THR A 500 38.22 33.36 19.58
C THR A 500 38.27 32.29 20.68
N GLN A 501 39.40 32.26 21.39
CA GLN A 501 39.70 31.31 22.46
C GLN A 501 39.59 32.01 23.83
N PRO A 502 38.83 31.48 24.81
CA PRO A 502 38.85 32.00 26.17
C PRO A 502 40.06 31.44 26.96
N PRO A 503 40.63 32.22 27.90
CA PRO A 503 41.76 31.78 28.72
C PRO A 503 41.32 30.88 29.88
N GLY A 504 42.28 30.14 30.45
CA GLY A 504 42.11 29.48 31.74
C GLY A 504 43.13 29.99 32.76
N GLU A 505 42.67 30.31 33.97
CA GLU A 505 43.41 30.22 35.24
C GLU A 505 42.46 30.53 36.41
N GLY A 506 42.72 29.99 37.62
CA GLY A 506 42.18 30.61 38.85
C GLY A 506 41.40 29.76 39.87
N ARG A 507 42.01 28.67 40.37
CA ARG A 507 41.66 27.91 41.62
C ARG A 507 40.46 26.95 41.58
#